data_AF-A0A2G5B3U9-F1
#
_entry.id   AF-A0A2G5B3U9-F1
#
_cell.length_a   1.000
_cell.length_b   1.000
_cell.length_c   1.000
_cell.angle_alpha   90.00
_cell.angle_beta   90.00
_cell.angle_gamma   90.00
#
_symmetry.space_group_name_H-M   'P 1'
#
loop_
_entity.id
_entity.type
_entity.pdbx_description
1 polymer ?
#
loop_
_entity_poly.entity_id
_entity_poly.type
_entity_poly.pdbx_seq_one_letter_code
_entity_poly.pdbx_strand_id
1 'polypeptide(L)'
;MAPRQKHGTSVVAGSVSHSGNNSNQARHTQLDFNALNIQALRKYRQAFKLNVKARSSKDELVLAASRHFNSHTVDEVDTIARFLYTVHSNKEKYPSVGY
;
A
#
# COMPACT_ATOMS: atom_id res chain seq x y z
N MET A 1 -46.00 1.66 -36.11
CA MET A 1 -44.90 1.05 -36.88
C MET A 1 -44.23 2.15 -37.72
N ALA A 2 -42.97 2.48 -37.40
CA ALA A 2 -41.98 3.28 -38.18
C ALA A 2 -40.63 3.28 -37.38
N PRO A 3 -39.45 3.49 -37.99
CA PRO A 3 -38.32 2.55 -37.89
C PRO A 3 -37.15 2.90 -36.93
N ARG A 4 -36.32 1.87 -36.68
CA ARG A 4 -34.99 1.86 -36.02
C ARG A 4 -34.03 2.92 -36.58
N GLN A 5 -33.30 3.61 -35.70
CA GLN A 5 -32.04 4.28 -36.01
C GLN A 5 -30.87 3.70 -35.20
N LYS A 6 -29.69 3.81 -35.81
CA LYS A 6 -28.52 2.94 -35.68
C LYS A 6 -27.49 3.48 -34.69
N HIS A 7 -26.65 2.55 -34.25
CA HIS A 7 -25.46 2.66 -33.41
C HIS A 7 -24.61 3.91 -33.66
N GLY A 8 -24.36 4.69 -32.60
CA GLY A 8 -23.29 5.67 -32.54
C GLY A 8 -22.26 5.22 -31.50
N THR A 9 -21.25 4.47 -31.93
CA THR A 9 -20.05 4.21 -31.12
C THR A 9 -19.29 5.52 -30.96
N SER A 10 -19.32 6.10 -29.76
CA SER A 10 -18.47 7.23 -29.40
C SER A 10 -17.03 6.74 -29.24
N VAL A 11 -16.19 6.97 -30.26
CA VAL A 11 -14.74 6.86 -30.13
C VAL A 11 -14.27 8.01 -29.22
N VAL A 12 -13.96 7.70 -27.96
CA VAL A 12 -13.31 8.67 -27.09
C VAL A 12 -11.87 8.83 -27.57
N ALA A 13 -11.58 10.00 -28.15
CA ALA A 13 -10.25 10.38 -28.58
C ALA A 13 -9.32 10.40 -27.35
N GLY A 14 -8.27 9.58 -27.40
CA GLY A 14 -7.22 9.57 -26.40
C GLY A 14 -6.52 10.92 -26.34
N SER A 15 -6.72 11.64 -25.25
CA SER A 15 -5.87 12.78 -24.90
C SER A 15 -4.61 12.23 -24.23
N VAL A 16 -3.57 12.02 -25.01
CA VAL A 16 -2.23 11.71 -24.47
C VAL A 16 -1.61 13.02 -24.00
N SER A 17 -1.88 13.37 -22.75
CA SER A 17 -1.18 14.46 -22.07
C SER A 17 0.25 14.01 -21.79
N HIS A 18 1.18 14.44 -22.65
CA HIS A 18 2.60 14.41 -22.38
C HIS A 18 2.92 15.50 -21.34
N SER A 19 2.79 15.19 -20.05
CA SER A 19 3.26 16.06 -18.99
C SER A 19 4.69 15.66 -18.60
N GLY A 20 5.61 16.59 -18.83
CA GLY A 20 7.05 16.41 -18.75
C GLY A 20 7.58 15.98 -17.37
N ASN A 21 8.59 15.12 -17.47
CA ASN A 21 9.79 14.98 -16.66
C ASN A 21 9.87 15.73 -15.32
N ASN A 22 9.94 14.95 -14.25
CA ASN A 22 10.68 15.33 -13.05
C ASN A 22 11.51 14.12 -12.61
N SER A 23 12.67 13.93 -13.25
CA SER A 23 13.63 12.85 -12.98
C SER A 23 14.48 13.13 -11.73
N ASN A 24 13.80 13.49 -10.65
CA ASN A 24 14.33 13.51 -9.29
C ASN A 24 13.34 12.86 -8.33
N GLN A 25 12.56 11.89 -8.83
CA GLN A 25 11.93 10.92 -7.95
C GLN A 25 13.07 10.14 -7.31
N ALA A 26 13.43 10.55 -6.08
CA ALA A 26 14.10 9.68 -5.12
C ALA A 26 13.53 8.28 -5.35
N ARG A 27 14.38 7.26 -5.48
CA ARG A 27 13.90 5.89 -5.69
C ARG A 27 13.09 5.48 -4.45
N HIS A 28 11.82 5.87 -4.40
CA HIS A 28 10.87 5.41 -3.43
C HIS A 28 10.90 3.91 -3.60
N THR A 29 11.43 3.22 -2.60
CA THR A 29 11.48 1.77 -2.55
C THR A 29 10.03 1.29 -2.63
N GLN A 30 9.60 0.96 -3.84
CA GLN A 30 8.25 0.49 -4.09
C GLN A 30 8.13 -0.89 -3.46
N LEU A 31 7.40 -0.96 -2.35
CA LEU A 31 7.23 -2.21 -1.61
C LEU A 31 6.23 -3.10 -2.36
N ASP A 32 6.67 -4.29 -2.77
CA ASP A 32 5.78 -5.28 -3.38
C ASP A 32 5.04 -6.10 -2.31
N PHE A 33 3.77 -5.77 -2.10
CA PHE A 33 2.90 -6.49 -1.16
C PHE A 33 2.54 -7.91 -1.63
N ASN A 34 2.69 -8.25 -2.92
CA ASN A 34 2.43 -9.61 -3.40
C ASN A 34 3.47 -10.62 -2.89
N ALA A 35 4.70 -10.16 -2.68
CA ALA A 35 5.78 -10.96 -2.10
C ALA A 35 5.51 -11.34 -0.62
N LEU A 36 4.61 -10.64 0.07
CA LEU A 36 4.26 -10.93 1.45
C LEU A 36 3.29 -12.10 1.57
N ASN A 37 3.41 -12.88 2.64
CA ASN A 37 2.45 -13.93 2.96
C ASN A 37 1.15 -13.34 3.54
N ILE A 38 0.07 -14.13 3.51
CA ILE A 38 -1.26 -13.67 3.95
C ILE A 38 -1.30 -13.27 5.44
N GLN A 39 -0.44 -13.84 6.28
CA GLN A 39 -0.40 -13.52 7.71
C GLN A 39 0.23 -12.15 7.95
N ALA A 40 1.30 -11.81 7.23
CA ALA A 40 1.91 -10.49 7.26
C ALA A 40 0.92 -9.42 6.79
N LEU A 41 0.19 -9.69 5.71
CA LEU A 41 -0.87 -8.79 5.22
C LEU A 41 -2.00 -8.61 6.24
N ARG A 42 -2.41 -9.66 6.95
CA ARG A 42 -3.40 -9.57 8.04
C ARG A 42 -2.88 -8.76 9.22
N LYS A 43 -1.61 -8.93 9.61
CA LYS A 43 -0.96 -8.11 10.64
C LYS A 43 -0.92 -6.65 10.23
N TYR A 44 -0.56 -6.35 8.98
CA TYR A 44 -0.60 -4.99 8.44
C TYR A 44 -2.02 -4.40 8.53
N ARG A 45 -3.05 -5.14 8.10
CA ARG A 45 -4.46 -4.74 8.23
C ARG A 45 -4.82 -4.38 9.68
N GLN A 46 -4.41 -5.21 10.63
CA GLN A 46 -4.72 -5.01 12.04
C GLN A 46 -3.97 -3.81 12.64
N ALA A 47 -2.69 -3.66 12.35
CA ALA A 47 -1.85 -2.56 12.86
C ALA A 47 -2.38 -1.20 12.41
N PHE A 48 -2.76 -1.08 11.14
CA PHE A 48 -3.26 0.16 10.55
C PHE A 48 -4.80 0.24 10.50
N LYS A 49 -5.50 -0.72 11.10
CA LYS A 49 -6.97 -0.79 11.18
C LYS A 49 -7.66 -0.58 9.82
N LEU A 50 -7.11 -1.19 8.76
CA LEU A 50 -7.67 -1.09 7.41
C LEU A 50 -9.09 -1.65 7.38
N ASN A 51 -10.01 -0.91 6.76
CA ASN A 51 -11.41 -1.32 6.58
C ASN A 51 -11.53 -2.33 5.43
N VAL A 52 -11.20 -3.59 5.72
CA VAL A 52 -11.23 -4.73 4.79
C VAL A 52 -11.93 -5.89 5.50
N LYS A 53 -12.71 -6.69 4.76
CA LYS A 53 -13.51 -7.79 5.33
C LYS A 53 -12.64 -8.79 6.10
N ALA A 54 -13.21 -9.39 7.15
CA ALA A 54 -12.49 -10.26 8.06
C ALA A 54 -11.80 -11.45 7.37
N ARG A 55 -12.45 -12.05 6.37
CA ARG A 55 -12.00 -13.22 5.59
C ARG A 55 -11.58 -12.87 4.16
N SER A 56 -11.02 -11.68 3.96
CA SER A 56 -10.54 -11.24 2.65
C SER A 56 -9.46 -12.13 2.06
N SER A 57 -9.44 -12.20 0.73
CA SER A 57 -8.43 -12.93 -0.04
C SER A 57 -7.06 -12.25 0.04
N LYS A 58 -6.00 -12.94 -0.42
CA LYS A 58 -4.66 -12.35 -0.51
C LYS A 58 -4.69 -11.10 -1.38
N ASP A 59 -5.33 -11.17 -2.53
CA ASP A 59 -5.37 -10.07 -3.51
C ASP A 59 -6.10 -8.83 -2.97
N GLU A 60 -7.20 -9.03 -2.26
CA GLU A 60 -7.91 -7.93 -1.58
C GLU A 60 -7.03 -7.24 -0.53
N LEU A 61 -6.27 -8.03 0.24
CA LEU A 61 -5.36 -7.49 1.24
C LEU A 61 -4.17 -6.76 0.61
N VAL A 62 -3.61 -7.29 -0.48
CA VAL A 62 -2.54 -6.63 -1.25
C VAL A 62 -3.02 -5.29 -1.77
N LEU A 63 -4.17 -5.25 -2.44
CA LEU A 63 -4.72 -4.02 -3.01
C LEU A 63 -4.94 -2.95 -1.91
N ALA A 64 -5.55 -3.36 -0.80
CA ALA A 64 -5.82 -2.45 0.32
C ALA A 64 -4.53 -1.94 0.98
N ALA A 65 -3.54 -2.82 1.18
CA ALA A 65 -2.26 -2.46 1.79
C ALA A 65 -1.45 -1.51 0.88
N SER A 66 -1.35 -1.83 -0.42
CA SER A 66 -0.68 -0.97 -1.40
C SER A 66 -1.32 0.42 -1.47
N ARG A 67 -2.66 0.49 -1.54
CA ARG A 67 -3.38 1.77 -1.54
C ARG A 67 -3.12 2.57 -0.27
N HIS A 68 -3.21 1.93 0.90
CA HIS A 68 -2.96 2.58 2.18
C HIS A 68 -1.53 3.10 2.26
N PHE A 69 -0.54 2.26 1.96
CA PHE A 69 0.88 2.61 2.02
C PHE A 69 1.22 3.82 1.16
N ASN A 70 0.71 3.86 -0.07
CA ASN A 70 0.94 4.98 -0.99
C ASN A 70 0.29 6.30 -0.54
N SER A 71 -0.79 6.23 0.26
CA SER A 71 -1.42 7.43 0.85
C SER A 71 -0.92 7.77 2.25
N HIS A 72 -0.12 6.90 2.87
CA HIS A 72 0.26 7.03 4.27
C HIS A 72 1.46 7.98 4.39
N THR A 73 1.24 9.09 5.09
CA THR A 73 2.30 10.03 5.44
C THR A 73 2.85 9.68 6.81
N VAL A 74 4.16 9.79 6.97
CA VAL A 74 4.87 9.44 8.20
C VAL A 74 5.62 10.66 8.72
N ASP A 75 5.56 10.91 10.03
CA ASP A 75 6.48 11.85 10.70
C ASP A 75 7.81 11.12 10.91
N GLU A 76 8.83 11.52 10.15
CA GLU A 76 10.13 10.85 10.17
C GLU A 76 10.79 10.90 11.56
N VAL A 77 10.67 12.03 12.26
CA VAL A 77 11.33 12.22 13.55
C VAL A 77 10.69 11.34 14.61
N ASP A 78 9.36 11.38 14.74
CA ASP A 78 8.65 10.50 15.70
C ASP A 78 8.86 9.02 15.35
N THR A 79 8.85 8.68 14.07
CA THR A 79 8.98 7.28 13.62
C THR A 79 10.36 6.71 13.93
N ILE A 80 11.43 7.46 13.62
CA ILE A 80 12.80 7.04 13.92
C ILE A 80 13.01 6.98 15.44
N ALA A 81 12.58 8.01 16.19
CA ALA A 81 12.71 8.04 17.64
C ALA A 81 11.99 6.84 18.30
N ARG A 82 10.76 6.56 17.86
CA ARG A 82 9.97 5.43 18.36
C ARG A 82 10.61 4.09 18.01
N PHE A 83 11.14 3.94 16.80
CA PHE A 83 11.86 2.73 16.41
C PHE A 83 13.08 2.49 17.31
N LEU A 84 13.94 3.50 17.49
CA LEU A 84 15.14 3.40 18.32
C LEU A 84 14.80 3.07 19.78
N TYR A 85 13.79 3.75 20.35
CA TYR A 85 13.30 3.45 21.69
C TYR A 85 12.83 2.00 21.79
N THR A 86 11.96 1.57 20.87
CA THR A 86 11.37 0.23 20.91
C THR A 86 12.44 -0.87 20.78
N VAL A 87 13.42 -0.69 19.90
CA VAL A 87 14.53 -1.65 19.71
C VAL A 87 15.44 -1.68 20.95
N HIS A 88 15.72 -0.53 21.55
CA HIS A 88 16.56 -0.46 22.74
C HIS A 88 15.88 -1.07 23.97
N SER A 89 14.62 -0.72 24.22
CA SER A 89 13.83 -1.19 25.37
C SER A 89 13.44 -2.67 25.28
N ASN A 90 13.29 -3.22 24.08
CA ASN A 90 12.93 -4.64 23.92
C ASN A 90 14.08 -5.61 24.27
N LYS A 91 15.31 -5.12 24.48
CA LYS A 91 16.42 -5.96 24.99
C LYS A 91 16.14 -6.53 26.38
N GLU A 92 15.31 -5.88 27.20
CA GLU A 92 14.96 -6.38 28.53
C GLU A 92 13.83 -7.42 28.50
N LYS A 93 12.97 -7.39 27.46
CA LYS A 93 11.77 -8.24 27.40
C LYS A 93 12.05 -9.66 26.90
N TYR A 94 13.18 -9.86 26.23
CA TYR A 94 13.71 -11.16 25.85
C TYR A 94 15.20 -11.17 26.16
N PRO A 95 15.60 -11.45 27.42
CA PRO A 95 17.01 -11.59 27.74
C PRO A 95 17.59 -12.66 26.81
N SER A 96 18.67 -12.31 26.12
CA SER A 96 19.44 -13.26 25.34
C SER A 96 19.83 -14.42 26.25
N VAL A 97 19.20 -15.58 26.06
CA VAL A 97 19.71 -16.82 26.63
C VAL A 97 21.10 -17.02 26.00
N GLY A 98 22.13 -16.85 26.81
CA GLY A 98 23.50 -17.08 26.40
C GLY A 98 23.63 -18.49 25.85
N TYR A 99 24.36 -18.61 24.74
CA TYR A 99 24.91 -19.89 24.30
C TYR A 99 26.04 -20.30 25.25
#